data_AF-A0A6H9HLX7-F1
#
_entry.id   AF-A0A6H9HLX7-F1
#
_cell.length_a   1.000
_cell.length_b   1.000
_cell.length_c   1.000
_cell.angle_alpha   90.00
_cell.angle_beta   90.00
_cell.angle_gamma   90.00
#
_symmetry.space_group_name_H-M   'P 1'
#
loop_
_entity.id
_entity.type
_entity.pdbx_description
1 polymer ?
#
loop_
_entity_poly.entity_id
_entity_poly.type
_entity_poly.pdbx_seq_one_letter_code
_entity_poly.pdbx_strand_id
1 'polypeptide(L)' 'MMQKVIWLRKYTCKECGWRGSIFKYRLVKNGLKVLLFYISLIILSALIMRLILKNFFPV' A
#
# COMPACT_ATOMS: atom_id res chain seq x y z
N MET A 1 -23.55 9.54 0.26
CA MET A 1 -23.67 8.91 -1.08
C MET A 1 -22.26 8.50 -1.52
N MET A 2 -22.11 7.21 -1.83
CA MET A 2 -20.88 6.42 -1.94
C MET A 2 -19.62 7.13 -2.50
N GLN A 3 -18.52 7.00 -1.76
CA GLN A 3 -17.15 7.24 -2.25
C GLN A 3 -16.90 6.34 -3.46
N LYS A 4 -17.05 6.91 -4.68
CA LYS A 4 -16.68 6.21 -5.91
C LYS A 4 -15.18 6.01 -5.89
N VAL A 5 -14.80 4.75 -5.76
CA VAL A 5 -13.46 4.17 -5.91
C VAL A 5 -12.89 4.65 -7.27
N ILE A 6 -12.13 5.75 -7.30
CA ILE A 6 -11.50 6.43 -8.47
C ILE A 6 -10.37 5.58 -9.11
N TRP A 7 -10.41 4.26 -8.97
CA TRP A 7 -9.32 3.38 -9.39
C TRP A 7 -9.39 3.00 -10.87
N LEU A 8 -10.55 3.22 -11.51
CA LEU A 8 -10.86 2.81 -12.87
C LEU A 8 -10.93 4.04 -13.78
N ARG A 9 -9.96 4.18 -14.69
CA ARG A 9 -9.96 5.23 -15.71
C ARG A 9 -10.58 4.66 -16.98
N LYS A 10 -11.57 5.35 -17.53
CA LYS A 10 -12.11 5.04 -18.87
C LYS A 10 -10.96 5.13 -19.87
N TYR A 11 -10.69 4.03 -20.58
CA TYR A 11 -9.68 3.94 -21.61
C TYR A 11 -10.36 3.65 -22.95
N THR A 12 -9.87 4.27 -24.02
CA THR A 12 -10.35 4.01 -25.36
C THR A 12 -9.14 3.68 -26.24
N CYS A 13 -9.14 2.48 -26.79
CA CYS A 13 -8.14 2.01 -27.74
C CYS A 13 -8.24 2.85 -29.02
N LYS A 14 -7.15 3.52 -29.41
CA LYS A 14 -7.12 4.36 -30.62
C LYS A 14 -7.08 3.54 -31.91
N GLU A 15 -6.54 2.32 -31.86
CA GLU A 15 -6.38 1.46 -33.04
C GLU A 15 -7.63 0.63 -33.33
N CYS A 16 -8.35 0.23 -32.28
CA CYS A 16 -9.42 -0.74 -32.34
C CYS A 16 -10.79 -0.20 -31.88
N GLY A 17 -10.86 1.07 -31.44
CA GLY A 17 -12.09 1.72 -30.97
C GLY A 17 -12.67 1.14 -29.68
N TRP A 18 -12.06 0.09 -29.13
CA TRP A 18 -12.56 -0.61 -27.95
C TRP A 18 -12.58 0.29 -26.71
N ARG A 19 -13.73 0.35 -26.05
CA ARG A 19 -13.98 1.16 -24.85
C ARG A 19 -13.98 0.23 -23.64
N GLY A 20 -12.92 0.31 -22.85
CA GLY A 20 -12.74 -0.49 -21.65
C GLY A 20 -12.47 0.38 -20.44
N SER A 21 -12.54 -0.21 -19.26
CA SER A 21 -12.08 0.43 -18.04
C SER A 21 -10.72 -0.16 -17.66
N ILE A 22 -9.68 0.67 -17.61
CA ILE A 22 -8.35 0.24 -17.19
C ILE A 22 -8.09 0.76 -15.77
N PHE A 23 -7.53 -0.09 -14.91
CA PHE A 23 -7.05 0.34 -13.60
C PHE A 23 -5.97 1.41 -13.76
N LYS A 24 -6.25 2.61 -13.24
CA LYS A 24 -5.37 3.79 -13.30
C LYS A 24 -4.06 3.55 -12.55
N TYR A 25 -4.11 2.72 -11.51
CA TYR A 25 -2.98 2.39 -10.66
C TYR A 25 -2.45 1.02 -11.07
N ARG A 26 -1.39 1.02 -11.88
CA ARG A 26 -0.57 -0.17 -12.05
C ARG A 26 0.18 -0.35 -10.73
N LEU A 27 -0.22 -1.31 -9.89
CA LEU A 27 0.51 -1.69 -8.69
C LEU A 27 1.95 -2.01 -9.11
N VAL A 28 2.86 -1.07 -8.90
CA VAL A 28 4.27 -1.28 -9.17
C VAL A 28 4.71 -2.31 -8.15
N LYS A 29 5.05 -3.53 -8.60
CA LYS A 29 5.47 -4.64 -7.72
C LYS A 29 6.56 -4.19 -6.73
N ASN A 30 7.41 -3.24 -7.15
CA ASN A 30 8.43 -2.63 -6.28
C ASN A 30 7.84 -1.73 -5.20
N GLY A 31 6.79 -0.95 -5.49
CA GLY A 31 6.12 -0.09 -4.50
C GLY A 31 5.49 -0.89 -3.36
N LEU A 32 4.89 -2.04 -3.66
CA LEU A 32 4.32 -2.92 -2.63
C LEU A 32 5.41 -3.52 -1.73
N LYS A 33 6.57 -3.91 -2.30
CA LYS A 33 7.71 -4.41 -1.52
C LYS A 33 8.27 -3.34 -0.58
N VAL A 34 8.43 -2.12 -1.08
CA VAL A 34 8.92 -0.99 -0.27
C VAL A 34 7.93 -0.69 0.87
N LEU A 35 6.63 -0.68 0.59
CA LEU A 35 5.60 -0.47 1.61
C LEU A 35 5.65 -1.55 2.71
N LEU A 36 5.73 -2.83 2.32
CA LEU A 36 5.85 -3.95 3.27
C LEU A 36 7.13 -3.86 4.12
N PHE A 37 8.25 -3.43 3.52
CA PHE A 37 9.51 -3.24 4.21
C PHE A 37 9.45 -2.13 5.27
N TYR A 38 8.79 -1.01 4.97
CA TYR A 38 8.60 0.04 5.97
C TYR A 38 7.68 -0.41 7.12
N ILE A 39 6.61 -1.16 6.81
CA ILE A 39 5.71 -1.70 7.83
C ILE A 39 6.47 -2.66 8.76
N SER A 40 7.32 -3.54 8.20
CA SER A 40 8.11 -4.47 9.03
C SER A 40 9.10 -3.72 9.93
N LEU A 41 9.77 -2.68 9.42
CA LEU A 41 10.66 -1.83 10.22
C LEU A 41 9.94 -1.17 11.40
N ILE A 42 8.74 -0.62 11.18
CA ILE A 42 7.94 0.00 12.24
C ILE A 42 7.61 -1.02 13.32
N ILE A 43 7.12 -2.22 12.93
CA ILE A 43 6.78 -3.28 13.88
C ILE A 43 8.02 -3.72 14.67
N LEU A 44 9.16 -3.90 13.98
CA LEU A 44 10.40 -4.31 14.62
C LEU A 44 10.86 -3.27 15.67
N SER A 45 10.80 -1.99 15.31
CA SER A 45 11.17 -0.90 16.21
C SER A 45 10.25 -0.82 17.44
N ALA A 46 8.95 -1.00 17.25
CA ALA A 46 7.99 -1.04 18.34
C ALA A 46 8.22 -2.23 19.29
N LEU A 47 8.56 -3.40 18.76
CA LEU A 47 8.87 -4.58 19.57
C LEU A 47 10.15 -4.37 20.40
N ILE A 48 11.19 -3.79 19.79
CA ILE A 48 12.44 -3.46 20.49
C ILE A 48 12.16 -2.47 21.62
N MET A 49 11.42 -1.39 21.34
CA MET A 49 11.03 -0.42 22.35
C MET A 49 10.26 -1.09 23.50
N ARG A 50 9.29 -1.95 23.19
CA ARG A 50 8.54 -2.71 24.20
C ARG A 50 9.45 -3.56 25.09
N LEU A 51 10.46 -4.19 24.50
CA LEU A 51 11.41 -5.05 25.23
C LEU A 51 12.33 -4.22 26.13
N ILE A 52 12.81 -3.07 25.65
CA ILE A 52 13.59 -2.09 26.43
C ILE A 52 12.73 -1.58 27.60
N LEU A 53 11.51 -1.11 27.33
CA LEU A 53 10.59 -0.63 28.36
C LEU A 53 10.33 -1.68 29.44
N LYS A 54 10.12 -2.95 29.06
CA LYS A 54 9.93 -4.05 30.02
C LYS A 54 11.18 -4.33 30.87
N ASN A 55 12.37 -4.14 30.32
CA ASN A 55 13.62 -4.36 31.04
C ASN A 55 13.97 -3.20 31.99
N PHE A 56 13.65 -1.96 31.61
CA PHE A 56 13.93 -0.77 32.42
C PHE A 56 12.85 -0.46 33.47
N PHE A 57 11.59 -0.78 33.18
CA PHE A 57 10.47 -0.65 34.11
C PHE A 57 9.82 -2.02 34.29
N PRO A 58 10.40 -2.90 35.13
CA PRO A 58 9.71 -4.07 35.62
C PRO A 58 8.64 -3.61 36.62
N VAL A 59 7.51 -3.14 36.10
CA VAL A 59 6.26 -3.03 36.88
C VAL A 59 5.63 -4.41 36.96
#